data_AF-A1RWI9-F1
#
_entry.id   AF-A1RWI9-F1
#
_cell.length_a   1.000
_cell.length_b   1.000
_cell.length_c   1.000
_cell.angle_alpha   90.00
_cell.angle_beta   90.00
_cell.angle_gamma   90.00
#
_symmetry.space_group_name_H-M   'P 1'
#
loop_
_entity.id
_entity.type
_entity.pdbx_description
1 polymer ?
#
loop_
_entity_poly.entity_id
_entity_poly.type
_entity_poly.pdbx_seq_one_letter_code
_entity_poly.pdbx_strand_id
1 'polypeptide(L)'
;MAYERSAPRAPGKSVEECMKKMLESALRDQFNGVGRAFISSLLEQGFTRDEVSEAVRALSSQYEVRVIGDVVKVYFGKEKRSNAPR
;
A
#
# COMPACT_ATOMS: atom_id res chain seq x y z
N MET A 1 -16.65 -33.96 12.84
CA MET A 1 -15.50 -33.79 11.91
C MET A 1 -15.32 -32.29 11.73
N ALA A 2 -14.41 -31.67 12.47
CA ALA A 2 -12.96 -31.60 12.27
C ALA A 2 -12.62 -30.17 11.82
N TYR A 3 -12.39 -29.32 12.84
CA TYR A 3 -11.52 -28.14 12.88
C TYR A 3 -11.05 -27.52 11.55
N GLU A 4 -11.69 -26.44 11.12
CA GLU A 4 -10.95 -25.31 10.57
C GLU A 4 -11.37 -24.08 11.36
N ARG A 5 -10.83 -24.00 12.59
CA ARG A 5 -10.70 -22.72 13.26
C ARG A 5 -9.73 -21.92 12.41
N SER A 6 -10.25 -21.16 11.45
CA SER A 6 -9.54 -19.98 10.95
C SER A 6 -9.23 -19.16 12.19
N ALA A 7 -8.00 -19.29 12.69
CA ALA A 7 -7.54 -18.51 13.81
C ALA A 7 -7.86 -17.05 13.47
N PRO A 8 -8.46 -16.27 14.39
CA PRO A 8 -8.38 -14.83 14.24
C PRO A 8 -6.87 -14.57 14.24
N ARG A 9 -6.29 -14.27 13.08
CA ARG A 9 -4.99 -13.60 13.04
C ARG A 9 -5.14 -12.49 14.09
N ALA A 10 -4.18 -12.37 15.00
CA ALA A 10 -4.12 -11.26 15.97
C ALA A 10 -4.45 -9.93 15.22
N PRO A 11 -4.74 -8.81 15.89
CA PRO A 11 -4.86 -7.51 15.19
C PRO A 11 -3.49 -7.08 14.64
N GLY A 12 -2.90 -7.89 13.77
CA GLY A 12 -1.82 -7.63 12.86
C GLY A 12 -2.41 -6.69 11.85
N LYS A 13 -1.77 -5.54 11.75
CA LYS A 13 -2.25 -4.38 11.02
C LYS A 13 -2.64 -4.81 9.61
N SER A 14 -3.92 -4.69 9.27
CA SER A 14 -4.43 -5.15 7.98
C SER A 14 -3.65 -4.53 6.82
N VAL A 15 -3.55 -5.25 5.70
CA VAL A 15 -3.00 -4.74 4.42
C VAL A 15 -3.64 -3.39 4.06
N GLU A 16 -4.92 -3.21 4.37
CA GLU A 16 -5.65 -1.94 4.22
C GLU A 16 -5.07 -0.80 5.05
N GLU A 17 -4.65 -1.07 6.29
CA GLU A 17 -4.01 -0.08 7.15
C GLU A 17 -2.61 0.26 6.64
N CYS A 18 -1.88 -0.73 6.13
CA CYS A 18 -0.59 -0.53 5.45
C CYS A 18 -0.74 0.38 4.22
N MET A 19 -1.77 0.15 3.39
CA MET A 19 -2.08 1.02 2.25
C MET A 19 -2.40 2.44 2.70
N LYS A 20 -3.25 2.59 3.72
CA LYS A 20 -3.64 3.91 4.22
C LYS A 20 -2.40 4.66 4.70
N LYS A 21 -1.53 4.02 5.48
CA LYS A 21 -0.27 4.62 5.94
C LYS A 21 0.67 4.95 4.79
N MET A 22 0.80 4.06 3.81
CA MET A 22 1.61 4.30 2.62
C MET A 22 1.10 5.53 1.84
N LEU A 23 -0.22 5.66 1.65
CA LEU A 23 -0.83 6.81 1.00
C LEU A 23 -0.67 8.09 1.83
N GLU A 24 -0.90 8.05 3.14
CA GLU A 24 -0.69 9.20 4.03
C GLU A 24 0.77 9.70 3.97
N SER A 25 1.74 8.78 4.02
CA SER A 25 3.15 9.11 3.86
C SER A 25 3.45 9.68 2.48
N ALA A 26 2.92 9.08 1.41
CA ALA A 26 3.10 9.55 0.04
C ALA A 26 2.45 10.92 -0.22
N LEU A 27 1.29 11.21 0.40
CA LEU A 27 0.62 12.50 0.31
C LEU A 27 1.38 13.58 1.08
N ARG A 28 1.94 13.22 2.24
CA ARG A 28 2.77 14.14 3.04
C ARG A 28 4.09 14.45 2.33
N ASP A 29 4.72 13.46 1.72
CA ASP A 29 5.96 13.60 0.94
C ASP A 29 5.66 13.60 -0.57
N GLN A 30 4.78 14.52 -0.98
CA GLN A 30 4.42 14.69 -2.38
C GLN A 30 5.26 15.80 -3.04
N PHE A 31 5.88 15.47 -4.17
CA PHE A 31 6.62 16.43 -4.99
C PHE A 31 6.19 16.33 -6.45
N ASN A 32 5.70 17.42 -7.04
CA ASN A 32 5.18 17.47 -8.42
C ASN A 32 4.12 16.37 -8.73
N GLY A 33 3.20 16.11 -7.79
CA GLY A 33 2.16 15.09 -7.97
C GLY A 33 2.64 13.64 -7.85
N VAL A 34 3.91 13.43 -7.48
CA VAL A 34 4.48 12.12 -7.16
C VAL A 34 4.71 12.04 -5.66
N GLY A 35 3.94 11.20 -4.99
CA GLY A 35 4.14 10.88 -3.58
C GLY A 35 5.20 9.82 -3.38
N ARG A 36 5.91 9.90 -2.27
CA ARG A 36 6.98 8.96 -1.91
C ARG A 36 6.68 8.34 -0.55
N ALA A 37 6.65 7.02 -0.50
CA ALA A 37 6.53 6.28 0.74
C ALA A 37 7.77 5.40 0.91
N PHE A 38 8.32 5.38 2.12
CA PHE A 38 9.50 4.57 2.44
C PHE A 38 9.05 3.24 3.03
N ILE A 39 9.53 2.14 2.46
CA ILE A 39 9.26 0.79 2.96
C ILE A 39 9.83 0.64 4.35
N SER A 40 11.04 1.16 4.61
CA SER A 40 11.64 1.18 5.96
C SER A 40 10.70 1.79 7.00
N SER A 41 10.04 2.90 6.68
CA SER A 41 9.11 3.56 7.60
C SER A 41 7.87 2.71 7.91
N LEU A 42 7.41 1.89 6.96
CA LEU A 42 6.33 0.92 7.20
C LEU A 42 6.83 -0.26 8.04
N LEU A 43 8.04 -0.76 7.78
CA LEU A 43 8.65 -1.82 8.57
C LEU A 43 8.89 -1.38 10.03
N GLU A 44 9.34 -0.14 10.25
CA GLU A 44 9.51 0.47 11.57
C GLU A 44 8.19 0.65 12.31
N GLN A 45 7.10 0.87 11.57
CA GLN A 45 5.75 0.86 12.13
C GLN A 45 5.27 -0.56 12.49
N GLY A 46 6.04 -1.61 12.20
CA GLY A 46 5.71 -2.99 12.51
C GLY A 46 4.91 -3.72 11.43
N PHE A 47 4.83 -3.16 10.22
CA PHE A 47 4.33 -3.91 9.07
C PHE A 47 5.40 -4.89 8.58
N THR A 48 4.96 -6.03 8.05
CA THR A 48 5.86 -7.01 7.42
C THR A 48 6.09 -6.67 5.95
N ARG A 49 7.18 -7.19 5.39
CA ARG A 49 7.45 -7.04 3.94
C ARG A 49 6.37 -7.66 3.07
N ASP A 50 5.72 -8.71 3.55
CA ASP A 50 4.61 -9.37 2.86
C ASP A 50 3.39 -8.44 2.77
N GLU A 51 2.98 -7.85 3.91
CA GLU A 51 1.89 -6.87 3.96
C GLU A 51 2.17 -5.63 3.10
N VAL A 52 3.41 -5.13 3.11
CA VAL A 52 3.80 -4.01 2.24
C VAL A 52 3.71 -4.42 0.77
N SER A 53 4.13 -5.63 0.42
CA SER A 53 4.09 -6.11 -0.98
C SER A 53 2.65 -6.29 -1.45
N GLU A 54 1.77 -6.83 -0.61
CA GLU A 54 0.33 -6.93 -0.89
C GLU A 54 -0.31 -5.53 -1.01
N ALA A 55 0.05 -4.60 -0.12
CA ALA A 55 -0.44 -3.23 -0.14
C ALA A 55 -0.04 -2.51 -1.43
N VAL A 56 1.24 -2.61 -1.83
CA VAL A 56 1.75 -2.05 -3.10
C VAL A 56 0.99 -2.65 -4.29
N ARG A 57 0.79 -3.97 -4.29
CA ARG A 57 0.13 -4.68 -5.39
C ARG A 57 -1.31 -4.21 -5.57
N ALA A 58 -2.07 -4.02 -4.49
CA ALA A 58 -3.44 -3.54 -4.62
C ALA A 58 -3.54 -2.00 -4.78
N LEU A 59 -2.56 -1.22 -4.32
CA LEU A 59 -2.43 0.19 -4.73
C LEU A 59 -2.14 0.34 -6.21
N SER A 60 -1.35 -0.57 -6.80
CA SER A 60 -1.05 -0.58 -8.23
C SER A 60 -2.27 -0.84 -9.13
N SER A 61 -3.38 -1.33 -8.58
CA SER A 61 -4.64 -1.44 -9.32
C SER A 61 -5.33 -0.08 -9.50
N GLN A 62 -5.14 0.85 -8.56
CA GLN A 62 -5.82 2.15 -8.53
C GLN A 62 -4.93 3.30 -9.00
N TYR A 63 -3.65 3.25 -8.63
CA TYR A 63 -2.65 4.28 -8.92
C TYR A 63 -1.51 3.72 -9.77
N GLU A 64 -0.80 4.59 -10.48
CA GLU A 64 0.50 4.24 -11.03
C GLU A 64 1.50 4.23 -9.87
N VAL A 65 2.07 3.06 -9.57
CA VAL A 65 3.02 2.87 -8.46
C VAL A 65 4.34 2.33 -9.02
N ARG A 66 5.48 2.84 -8.54
CA ARG A 66 6.82 2.31 -8.86
C ARG A 66 7.62 2.11 -7.59
N VAL A 67 8.14 0.90 -7.42
CA VAL A 67 9.07 0.59 -6.33
C VAL A 67 10.50 0.75 -6.84
N ILE A 68 11.30 1.56 -6.15
CA ILE A 68 12.71 1.80 -6.46
C ILE A 68 13.50 1.61 -5.16
N GLY A 69 14.11 0.44 -5.01
CA GLY A 69 14.79 0.07 -3.76
C GLY A 69 13.81 0.10 -2.58
N ASP A 70 14.09 0.97 -1.61
CA ASP A 70 13.25 1.14 -0.41
C ASP A 70 12.12 2.18 -0.59
N VAL A 71 12.04 2.85 -1.74
CA VAL A 71 11.07 3.92 -1.97
C VAL A 71 9.97 3.47 -2.91
N VAL A 72 8.72 3.59 -2.45
CA VAL A 72 7.53 3.43 -3.26
C VAL A 72 7.06 4.79 -3.74
N LYS A 73 7.10 5.01 -5.04
CA LYS A 73 6.58 6.21 -5.71
C LYS A 73 5.14 5.97 -6.13
N VAL A 74 4.23 6.84 -5.69
CA VAL A 74 2.81 6.84 -6.03
C VAL A 74 2.52 8.06 -6.89
N TYR A 75 2.04 7.87 -8.10
CA TYR A 75 1.76 8.96 -9.04
C TYR A 75 0.28 9.35 -8.95
N PHE A 76 -0.03 10.41 -8.22
CA PHE A 76 -1.41 10.88 -8.00
C PHE A 76 -1.98 11.66 -9.19
N GLY A 77 -1.12 12.32 -9.99
CA GLY A 77 -1.55 13.08 -11.17
C GLY A 77 -1.99 12.22 -12.37
N LYS A 78 -1.76 10.90 -12.30
CA LYS A 78 -2.32 9.92 -13.23
C LYS A 78 -3.24 8.99 -12.45
N GLU A 79 -4.30 9.53 -11.89
CA GLU A 79 -5.46 8.67 -11.61
C GLU A 79 -5.76 7.95 -12.92
N LYS A 80 -5.65 6.63 -12.92
CA LYS A 80 -6.24 5.84 -13.98
C LYS A 80 -7.72 6.16 -13.89
N ARG A 81 -8.18 7.09 -14.74
CA ARG A 81 -9.62 7.21 -15.02
C ARG A 81 -10.06 5.80 -15.35
N SER A 82 -10.74 5.16 -14.42
CA SER A 82 -11.56 4.00 -14.68
C SER A 82 -12.52 4.46 -15.77
N ASN A 83 -12.15 4.15 -17.01
CA ASN A 83 -13.07 4.22 -18.12
C ASN A 83 -14.05 3.08 -17.87
N ALA A 84 -15.07 3.35 -17.06
CA ALA A 84 -16.28 2.54 -17.07
C ALA A 84 -16.87 2.71 -18.49
N PRO A 85 -16.92 1.66 -19.31
CA PRO A 85 -17.73 1.73 -20.51
C PRO A 85 -19.19 1.94 -20.07
N ARG A 86 -19.89 2.80 -20.83
CA ARG A 86 -21.30 3.17 -20.67
C ARG A 86 -22.22 1.96 -20.53
#